data_AF-A0A7Y7IZI9-F1
#
_entry.id   AF-A0A7Y7IZI9-F1
#
_cell.length_a   1.000
_cell.length_b   1.000
_cell.length_c   1.000
_cell.angle_alpha   90.00
_cell.angle_beta   90.00
_cell.angle_gamma   90.00
#
_symmetry.space_group_name_H-M   'P 1'
#
loop_
_entity.id
_entity.type
_entity.pdbx_description
1 polymer ?
#
loop_
_entity_poly.entity_id
_entity_poly.type
_entity_poly.pdbx_seq_one_letter_code
_entity_poly.pdbx_strand_id
1 'polypeptide(L)'
;LGFASPDAAIGRPVTAQLRTGTAPRTIIGVVADARFGSGTSPVEPQLYYYQPGIIGGSSAAIRFAGSTERAMLAALARSWRQLVPDIQFDAASADDRLARFYQPDQRRGQLFTAGAVVAIAISCLGLYGLSAFNATRRLGEIGIRKTLGAGTADVLRLLLVQFIRPVAVSALVAWPVAWLAMRAWLAGFDQRIALSPLYFFAVTLGAVALAAATVLGQTIRVARAEPARALRHD
;
A
#
# COMPACT_ATOMS: atom_id res chain seq x y z
N LEU A 1 20.29 -26.35 1.09
CA LEU A 1 21.01 -27.55 1.57
C LEU A 1 20.71 -28.82 0.76
N GLY A 2 19.68 -28.83 -0.11
CA GLY A 2 19.50 -29.90 -1.10
C GLY A 2 18.90 -31.21 -0.57
N PHE A 3 18.46 -31.26 0.69
CA PHE A 3 17.81 -32.42 1.28
C PHE A 3 16.34 -32.49 0.86
N ALA A 4 15.84 -33.72 0.60
CA ALA A 4 14.47 -33.96 0.17
C ALA A 4 13.42 -33.79 1.30
N SER A 5 13.84 -33.95 2.56
CA SER A 5 12.99 -33.73 3.73
C SER A 5 13.83 -33.27 4.93
N PRO A 6 13.20 -32.63 5.94
CA PRO A 6 13.86 -32.28 7.20
C PRO A 6 14.53 -33.49 7.87
N ASP A 7 13.83 -34.63 7.92
CA ASP A 7 14.34 -35.85 8.55
C ASP A 7 15.55 -36.43 7.83
N ALA A 8 15.59 -36.32 6.49
CA ALA A 8 16.72 -36.77 5.69
C ALA A 8 17.98 -35.92 5.88
N ALA A 9 17.84 -34.70 6.41
CA ALA A 9 18.96 -33.82 6.71
C ALA A 9 19.64 -34.19 8.04
N ILE A 10 18.91 -34.76 9.00
CA ILE A 10 19.43 -35.07 10.34
C ILE A 10 20.51 -36.16 10.24
N GLY A 11 21.62 -35.97 10.96
CA GLY A 11 22.76 -36.87 10.97
C GLY A 11 23.72 -36.71 9.78
N ARG A 12 23.38 -35.89 8.78
CA ARG A 12 24.27 -35.63 7.63
C ARG A 12 25.31 -34.56 7.97
N PRO A 13 26.56 -34.70 7.47
CA PRO A 13 27.55 -33.64 7.60
C PRO A 13 27.22 -32.49 6.65
N VAL A 14 27.38 -31.26 7.15
CA VAL A 14 27.32 -30.04 6.37
C VAL A 14 28.62 -29.27 6.54
N THR A 15 29.21 -28.86 5.43
CA THR A 15 30.37 -27.97 5.43
C THR A 15 29.86 -26.55 5.40
N ALA A 16 30.03 -25.83 6.50
CA ALA A 16 29.66 -24.42 6.61
C ALA A 16 30.93 -23.58 6.79
N GLN A 17 31.03 -22.48 6.05
CA GLN A 17 32.01 -21.44 6.34
C GLN A 17 31.54 -20.69 7.58
N LEU A 18 32.16 -20.97 8.72
CA LEU A 18 31.89 -20.29 9.98
C LEU A 18 32.97 -19.25 10.24
N ARG A 19 32.71 -18.30 11.15
CA ARG A 19 33.74 -17.34 11.59
C ARG A 19 34.96 -18.01 12.21
N THR A 20 34.82 -19.25 12.70
CA THR A 20 35.89 -20.07 13.28
C THR A 20 36.65 -20.89 12.24
N GLY A 21 36.35 -20.74 10.94
CA GLY A 21 36.91 -21.54 9.85
C GLY A 21 35.92 -22.56 9.28
N THR A 22 36.32 -23.24 8.20
CA THR A 22 35.53 -24.27 7.52
C THR A 22 35.75 -25.61 8.21
N ALA A 23 34.70 -26.13 8.86
CA ALA A 23 34.75 -27.45 9.49
C ALA A 23 33.45 -28.21 9.21
N PRO A 24 33.51 -29.55 9.03
CA PRO A 24 32.31 -30.36 8.90
C PRO A 24 31.53 -30.34 10.23
N ARG A 25 30.22 -30.10 10.15
CA ARG A 25 29.29 -30.13 11.30
C ARG A 25 28.17 -31.11 11.01
N THR A 26 27.72 -31.84 12.01
CA THR A 26 26.57 -32.74 11.87
C THR A 26 25.28 -32.00 12.13
N ILE A 27 24.30 -32.14 11.24
CA ILE A 27 22.96 -31.59 11.44
C ILE A 27 22.26 -32.41 12.54
N ILE A 28 21.89 -31.76 13.64
CA ILE A 28 21.22 -32.42 14.77
C ILE A 28 19.71 -32.16 14.81
N GLY A 29 19.22 -31.22 14.00
CA GLY A 29 17.81 -30.86 13.94
C GLY A 29 17.54 -29.85 12.83
N VAL A 30 16.28 -29.79 12.44
CA VAL A 30 15.76 -28.82 11.46
C VAL A 30 14.62 -28.08 12.12
N VAL A 31 14.65 -26.75 12.05
CA VAL A 31 13.60 -25.87 12.57
C VAL A 31 12.73 -25.38 11.43
N ALA A 32 11.52 -24.93 11.75
CA ALA A 32 10.63 -24.30 10.78
C ALA A 32 11.28 -23.04 10.17
N ASP A 33 10.94 -22.77 8.92
CA ASP A 33 11.42 -21.60 8.21
C ASP A 33 11.03 -20.32 8.95
N ALA A 34 12.01 -19.45 9.17
CA ALA A 34 11.82 -18.15 9.77
C ALA A 34 12.39 -17.07 8.84
N ARG A 35 11.57 -16.08 8.51
CA ARG A 35 11.93 -14.98 7.62
C ARG A 35 12.53 -13.84 8.44
N PHE A 36 13.79 -13.53 8.19
CA PHE A 36 14.53 -12.43 8.84
C PHE A 36 14.85 -11.26 7.89
N GLY A 37 14.14 -11.17 6.75
CA GLY A 37 14.32 -10.13 5.72
C GLY A 37 12.99 -9.60 5.18
N SER A 38 13.03 -8.82 4.08
CA SER A 38 11.81 -8.32 3.43
C SER A 38 10.99 -9.45 2.81
N GLY A 39 9.72 -9.18 2.50
CA GLY A 39 8.85 -10.14 1.79
C GLY A 39 9.27 -10.42 0.34
N THR A 40 10.21 -9.64 -0.20
CA THR A 40 10.77 -9.78 -1.54
C THR A 40 12.03 -10.64 -1.59
N SER A 41 12.71 -10.85 -0.45
CA SER A 41 13.88 -11.73 -0.38
C SER A 41 13.44 -13.19 -0.21
N PRO A 42 14.07 -14.16 -0.89
CA PRO A 42 13.82 -15.57 -0.59
C PRO A 42 14.23 -15.90 0.85
N VAL A 43 13.63 -16.94 1.44
CA VAL A 43 14.13 -17.48 2.71
C VAL A 43 15.46 -18.17 2.42
N GLU A 44 16.56 -17.51 2.77
CA GLU A 44 17.89 -18.07 2.60
C GLU A 44 18.12 -19.23 3.57
N PRO A 45 18.90 -20.26 3.20
CA PRO A 45 19.25 -21.34 4.12
C PRO A 45 20.02 -20.81 5.32
N GLN A 46 19.47 -20.99 6.53
CA GLN A 46 20.11 -20.56 7.77
C GLN A 46 20.66 -21.75 8.54
N LEU A 47 21.82 -21.54 9.16
CA LEU A 47 22.49 -22.52 10.00
C LEU A 47 22.61 -21.96 11.41
N TYR A 48 21.91 -22.59 12.35
CA TYR A 48 22.07 -22.32 13.77
C TYR A 48 23.12 -23.27 14.33
N TYR A 49 24.15 -22.71 14.95
CA TYR A 49 25.21 -23.48 15.56
C TYR A 49 25.56 -22.90 16.92
N TYR A 50 25.92 -23.80 17.84
CA TYR A 50 26.45 -23.41 19.13
C TYR A 50 27.96 -23.16 19.01
N GLN A 51 28.40 -21.98 19.45
CA GLN A 51 29.80 -21.64 19.57
C GLN A 51 30.10 -21.27 21.02
N PRO A 52 30.89 -22.08 21.75
CA PRO A 52 31.34 -21.72 23.08
C PRO A 52 32.37 -20.59 23.03
N GLY A 53 32.28 -19.62 23.93
CA GLY A 53 33.21 -18.48 24.08
C GLY A 53 32.62 -17.11 23.76
N ILE A 54 33.44 -16.06 23.90
CA ILE A 54 33.03 -14.67 23.61
C ILE A 54 33.01 -14.45 22.10
N ILE A 55 31.81 -14.24 21.55
CA ILE A 55 31.62 -13.87 20.16
C ILE A 55 31.56 -12.35 20.07
N GLY A 56 32.57 -11.73 19.45
CA GLY A 56 32.57 -10.29 19.18
C GLY A 56 31.40 -9.90 18.28
N GLY A 57 30.61 -8.90 18.71
CA GLY A 57 29.39 -8.44 18.02
C GLY A 57 28.13 -9.26 18.33
N SER A 58 28.09 -9.93 19.49
CA SER A 58 26.90 -10.67 19.94
C SER A 58 25.76 -9.70 20.30
N SER A 59 24.53 -10.09 19.96
CA SER A 59 23.31 -9.42 20.39
C SER A 59 22.52 -10.37 21.27
N ALA A 60 21.95 -9.85 22.36
CA ALA A 60 21.09 -10.62 23.24
C ALA A 60 19.63 -10.44 22.79
N ALA A 61 18.92 -11.56 22.62
CA ALA A 61 17.48 -11.55 22.44
C ALA A 61 16.80 -11.79 23.79
N ILE A 62 15.85 -10.92 24.15
CA ILE A 62 15.14 -11.00 25.43
C ILE A 62 13.65 -11.15 25.12
N ARG A 63 13.05 -12.25 25.61
CA ARG A 63 11.62 -12.49 25.55
C ARG A 63 11.02 -12.24 26.94
N PHE A 64 9.95 -11.47 26.98
CA PHE A 64 9.26 -11.10 28.21
C PHE A 64 7.74 -11.20 28.03
N ALA A 65 7.01 -11.26 29.15
CA ALA A 65 5.55 -11.26 29.19
C ALA A 65 5.07 -10.40 30.37
N GLY A 66 3.87 -9.82 30.25
CA GLY A 66 3.26 -9.03 31.34
C GLY A 66 3.73 -7.58 31.47
N SER A 67 4.49 -7.05 30.50
CA SER A 67 4.88 -5.63 30.45
C SER A 67 4.75 -5.08 29.03
N THR A 68 4.64 -3.76 28.90
CA THR A 68 4.74 -3.12 27.58
C THR A 68 6.19 -3.09 27.11
N GLU A 69 6.40 -3.09 25.80
CA GLU A 69 7.72 -2.99 25.18
C GLU A 69 8.50 -1.76 25.67
N ARG A 70 7.84 -0.61 25.69
CA ARG A 70 8.43 0.65 26.17
C ARG A 70 8.90 0.56 27.63
N ALA A 71 8.12 -0.09 28.50
CA ALA A 71 8.50 -0.27 29.89
C ALA A 71 9.69 -1.23 30.04
N MET A 72 9.71 -2.33 29.26
CA MET A 72 10.81 -3.29 29.27
C MET A 72 12.10 -2.67 28.74
N LEU A 73 12.07 -1.95 27.61
CA LEU A 73 13.25 -1.25 27.08
C LEU A 73 13.81 -0.23 28.07
N ALA A 74 12.94 0.51 28.77
CA ALA A 74 13.38 1.44 29.81
C ALA A 74 13.99 0.73 31.03
N ALA A 75 13.46 -0.43 31.42
CA ALA A 75 14.04 -1.26 32.48
C ALA A 75 15.43 -1.79 32.08
N LEU A 76 15.54 -2.36 30.87
CA LEU A 76 16.81 -2.84 30.32
C LEU A 76 17.85 -1.74 30.20
N ALA A 77 17.47 -0.56 29.71
CA ALA A 77 18.38 0.59 29.61
C ALA A 77 18.93 1.00 30.97
N ARG A 78 18.11 0.97 32.03
CA ARG A 78 18.54 1.27 33.41
C ARG A 78 19.52 0.22 33.92
N SER A 79 19.18 -1.06 33.79
CA SER A 79 20.06 -2.15 34.21
C SER A 79 21.39 -2.16 33.44
N TRP A 80 21.35 -1.88 32.14
CA TRP A 80 22.56 -1.80 31.31
C TRP A 80 23.52 -0.72 31.78
N ARG A 81 23.02 0.50 32.05
CA ARG A 81 23.86 1.60 32.54
C ARG A 81 24.49 1.31 33.90
N GLN A 82 23.86 0.48 34.73
CA GLN A 82 24.43 0.06 36.02
C GLN A 82 25.54 -0.97 35.86
N LEU A 83 25.41 -1.87 34.88
CA LEU A 83 26.37 -2.96 34.65
C LEU A 83 27.56 -2.52 33.79
N VAL A 84 27.30 -1.71 32.76
CA VAL A 84 28.30 -1.32 31.75
C VAL A 84 28.08 0.14 31.33
N PRO A 85 28.44 1.12 32.20
CA PRO A 85 28.17 2.53 31.95
C PRO A 85 28.91 3.10 30.73
N ASP A 86 30.08 2.53 30.41
CA ASP A 86 30.95 3.03 29.34
C ASP A 86 30.49 2.62 27.92
N ILE A 87 29.51 1.72 27.80
CA ILE A 87 28.98 1.24 26.51
C ILE A 87 27.56 1.75 26.31
N GLN A 88 27.31 2.40 25.18
CA GLN A 88 25.98 2.87 24.80
C GLN A 88 25.00 1.70 24.71
N PHE A 89 23.83 1.87 25.35
CA PHE A 89 22.74 0.92 25.23
C PHE A 89 22.11 1.00 23.83
N ASP A 90 22.29 -0.04 23.02
CA ASP A 90 21.63 -0.21 21.73
C ASP A 90 20.66 -1.40 21.80
N ALA A 91 19.37 -1.11 21.87
CA ALA A 91 18.31 -2.09 21.83
C ALA A 91 17.16 -1.57 20.97
N ALA A 92 16.57 -2.48 20.21
CA ALA A 92 15.38 -2.24 19.41
C ALA A 92 14.48 -3.46 19.56
N SER A 93 13.17 -3.25 19.51
CA SER A 93 12.22 -4.36 19.52
C SER A 93 12.27 -5.17 18.24
N ALA A 94 11.69 -6.36 18.32
CA ALA A 94 11.50 -7.20 17.16
C ALA A 94 10.67 -6.48 16.09
N ASP A 95 9.63 -5.75 16.50
CA ASP A 95 8.75 -5.00 15.60
C ASP A 95 9.48 -3.85 14.92
N ASP A 96 10.29 -3.07 15.64
CA ASP A 96 11.09 -1.99 15.05
C ASP A 96 12.13 -2.52 14.05
N ARG A 97 12.78 -3.64 14.39
CA ARG A 97 13.74 -4.30 13.49
C ARG A 97 13.05 -4.82 12.25
N LEU A 98 11.86 -5.42 12.39
CA LEU A 98 11.07 -5.91 11.27
C LEU A 98 10.60 -4.75 10.38
N ALA A 99 10.09 -3.66 10.98
CA ALA A 99 9.60 -2.49 10.27
C ALA A 99 10.67 -1.88 9.35
N ARG A 100 11.95 -1.91 9.72
CA ARG A 100 13.06 -1.43 8.88
C ARG A 100 13.15 -2.15 7.54
N PHE A 101 12.83 -3.44 7.47
CA PHE A 101 12.81 -4.20 6.21
C PHE A 101 11.68 -3.77 5.27
N TYR A 102 10.58 -3.21 5.81
CA TYR A 102 9.41 -2.77 5.04
C TYR A 102 9.38 -1.26 4.75
N GLN A 103 10.25 -0.45 5.37
CA GLN A 103 10.30 0.99 5.13
C GLN A 103 10.45 1.38 3.65
N PRO A 104 11.30 0.73 2.83
CA PRO A 104 11.42 1.08 1.42
C PRO A 104 10.09 0.93 0.66
N ASP A 105 9.34 -0.13 0.94
CA ASP A 105 8.05 -0.39 0.30
C ASP A 105 6.97 0.57 0.79
N GLN A 106 6.98 0.93 2.07
CA GLN A 106 6.08 1.97 2.61
C GLN A 106 6.34 3.33 1.97
N ARG A 107 7.61 3.74 1.83
CA ARG A 107 7.98 5.02 1.17
C ARG A 107 7.54 5.05 -0.29
N ARG A 108 7.73 3.94 -1.03
CA ARG A 108 7.22 3.81 -2.40
C ARG A 108 5.69 3.96 -2.44
N GLY A 109 4.98 3.29 -1.53
CA GLY A 109 3.53 3.43 -1.40
C GLY A 109 3.08 4.86 -1.13
N GLN A 110 3.80 5.60 -0.28
CA GLN A 110 3.52 7.01 -0.01
C GLN A 110 3.71 7.89 -1.25
N LEU A 111 4.79 7.68 -2.02
CA LEU A 111 5.03 8.41 -3.27
C LEU A 111 3.94 8.15 -4.31
N PHE A 112 3.55 6.88 -4.50
CA PHE A 112 2.45 6.53 -5.40
C PHE A 112 1.12 7.13 -4.93
N THR A 113 0.86 7.13 -3.63
CA THR A 113 -0.36 7.71 -3.06
C THR A 113 -0.40 9.23 -3.28
N ALA A 114 0.71 9.92 -3.02
CA ALA A 114 0.82 11.36 -3.28
C ALA A 114 0.60 11.69 -4.77
N GLY A 115 1.24 10.93 -5.66
CA GLY A 115 1.04 11.07 -7.11
C GLY A 115 -0.40 10.81 -7.54
N ALA A 116 -1.05 9.79 -6.98
CA ALA A 116 -2.45 9.48 -7.25
C ALA A 116 -3.39 10.60 -6.80
N VAL A 117 -3.17 11.17 -5.60
CA VAL A 117 -3.95 12.31 -5.09
C VAL A 117 -3.83 13.52 -6.02
N VAL A 118 -2.62 13.85 -6.47
CA VAL A 118 -2.40 14.95 -7.42
C VAL A 118 -3.07 14.67 -8.76
N ALA A 119 -2.93 13.46 -9.30
CA ALA A 119 -3.57 13.06 -10.56
C ALA A 119 -5.10 13.11 -10.49
N ILE A 120 -5.69 12.70 -9.37
CA ILE A 120 -7.13 12.80 -9.09
C ILE A 120 -7.55 14.27 -9.03
N ALA A 121 -6.79 15.13 -8.34
CA ALA A 121 -7.10 16.56 -8.26
C ALA A 121 -7.10 17.23 -9.65
N ILE A 122 -6.07 16.96 -10.46
CA ILE A 122 -5.98 17.46 -11.84
C ILE A 122 -7.14 16.93 -12.68
N SER A 123 -7.48 15.65 -12.53
CA SER A 123 -8.60 15.02 -13.25
C SER A 123 -9.94 15.64 -12.86
N CYS A 124 -10.15 15.97 -11.58
CA CYS A 124 -11.35 16.67 -11.11
C CYS A 124 -11.43 18.10 -11.68
N LEU A 125 -10.31 18.82 -11.78
CA LEU A 125 -10.24 20.14 -12.41
C LEU A 125 -10.56 20.06 -13.92
N GLY A 126 -10.04 19.05 -14.61
CA GLY A 126 -10.35 18.80 -16.02
C GLY A 126 -11.82 18.47 -16.24
N LEU A 127 -12.38 17.58 -15.42
CA LEU A 127 -13.80 17.21 -15.45
C LEU A 127 -14.69 18.42 -15.15
N TYR A 128 -14.30 19.23 -14.16
CA TYR A 128 -14.96 20.50 -13.82
C TYR A 128 -14.97 21.45 -15.03
N GLY A 129 -13.83 21.65 -15.69
CA GLY A 129 -13.71 22.55 -16.85
C GLY A 129 -14.57 22.08 -18.02
N LEU A 130 -14.52 20.78 -18.33
CA LEU A 130 -15.34 20.17 -19.37
C LEU A 130 -16.84 20.27 -19.06
N SER A 131 -17.22 20.07 -17.79
CA SER A 131 -18.59 20.17 -17.33
C SER A 131 -19.15 21.59 -17.44
N ALA A 132 -18.38 22.58 -16.99
CA ALA A 132 -18.75 23.98 -17.10
C ALA A 132 -18.94 24.40 -18.57
N PHE A 133 -18.01 24.01 -19.45
CA PHE A 133 -18.10 24.31 -20.88
C PHE A 133 -19.33 23.69 -21.56
N ASN A 134 -19.61 22.40 -21.26
CA ASN A 134 -20.77 21.70 -21.82
C ASN A 134 -22.09 22.24 -21.27
N ALA A 135 -22.14 22.62 -19.99
CA ALA A 135 -23.31 23.24 -19.39
C ALA A 135 -23.63 24.56 -20.13
N THR A 136 -22.65 25.44 -20.33
CA THR A 136 -22.84 26.73 -21.02
C THR A 136 -23.35 26.56 -22.45
N ARG A 137 -22.77 25.63 -23.24
CA ARG A 137 -23.22 25.38 -24.63
C ARG A 137 -24.65 24.85 -24.72
N ARG A 138 -25.15 24.18 -23.66
CA ARG A 138 -26.47 23.56 -23.64
C ARG A 138 -27.50 24.35 -22.83
N LEU A 139 -27.14 25.52 -22.29
CA LEU A 139 -28.05 26.41 -21.57
C LEU A 139 -29.31 26.74 -22.41
N GLY A 140 -29.16 26.95 -23.72
CA GLY A 140 -30.28 27.21 -24.64
C GLY A 140 -31.26 26.03 -24.76
N GLU A 141 -30.75 24.81 -25.03
CA GLU A 141 -31.59 23.61 -25.10
C GLU A 141 -32.28 23.28 -23.76
N ILE A 142 -31.54 23.44 -22.66
CA ILE A 142 -32.03 23.18 -21.30
C ILE A 142 -33.10 24.21 -20.94
N GLY A 143 -32.90 25.49 -21.28
CA GLY A 143 -33.87 26.57 -21.06
C GLY A 143 -35.19 26.33 -21.79
N ILE A 144 -35.13 26.00 -23.09
CA ILE A 144 -36.31 25.68 -23.91
C ILE A 144 -37.07 24.45 -23.37
N ARG A 145 -36.35 23.39 -22.97
CA ARG A 145 -36.98 22.20 -22.37
C ARG A 145 -37.65 22.52 -21.04
N LYS A 146 -37.04 23.35 -20.19
CA LYS A 146 -37.61 23.75 -18.90
C LYS A 146 -38.90 24.57 -19.07
N THR A 147 -38.95 25.47 -20.06
CA THR A 147 -40.17 26.22 -20.41
C THR A 147 -41.27 25.32 -20.98
N LEU A 148 -40.91 24.19 -21.58
CA LEU A 148 -41.83 23.14 -22.05
C LEU A 148 -42.22 22.12 -20.96
N GLY A 149 -41.84 22.36 -19.70
CA GLY A 149 -42.22 21.51 -18.56
C GLY A 149 -41.27 20.35 -18.24
N ALA A 150 -40.09 20.29 -18.86
CA ALA A 150 -39.10 19.27 -18.52
C ALA A 150 -38.57 19.46 -17.09
N GLY A 151 -38.60 18.38 -16.31
CA GLY A 151 -38.13 18.38 -14.93
C GLY A 151 -36.62 18.52 -14.80
N THR A 152 -36.15 19.05 -13.67
CA THR A 152 -34.73 19.13 -13.30
C THR A 152 -34.02 17.77 -13.29
N ALA A 153 -34.77 16.67 -13.14
CA ALA A 153 -34.26 15.30 -13.18
C ALA A 153 -33.69 14.88 -14.55
N ASP A 154 -34.30 15.31 -15.66
CA ASP A 154 -33.84 14.93 -17.01
C ASP A 154 -32.52 15.60 -17.38
N VAL A 155 -32.35 16.86 -16.97
CA VAL A 155 -31.11 17.61 -17.14
C VAL A 155 -30.00 16.97 -16.32
N LEU A 156 -30.29 16.58 -15.09
CA LEU A 156 -29.33 15.94 -14.21
C LEU A 156 -28.91 14.55 -14.72
N ARG A 157 -29.86 13.76 -15.24
CA ARG A 157 -29.59 12.43 -15.83
C ARG A 157 -28.73 12.55 -17.08
N LEU A 158 -29.02 13.52 -17.96
CA LEU A 158 -28.23 13.75 -19.17
C LEU A 158 -26.78 14.08 -18.82
N LEU A 159 -26.56 14.96 -17.84
CA LEU A 159 -25.24 15.34 -17.36
C LEU A 159 -24.51 14.12 -16.75
N LEU A 160 -25.13 13.42 -15.80
CA LEU A 160 -24.53 12.25 -15.14
C LEU A 160 -24.08 11.17 -16.15
N VAL A 161 -24.92 10.82 -17.13
CA VAL A 161 -24.59 9.79 -18.14
C VAL A 161 -23.39 10.21 -19.00
N GLN A 162 -23.29 11.49 -19.37
CA GLN A 162 -22.16 11.99 -20.16
C GLN A 162 -20.82 11.92 -19.41
N PHE A 163 -20.82 11.97 -18.07
CA PHE A 163 -19.58 11.86 -17.28
C PHE A 163 -19.28 10.44 -16.82
N ILE A 164 -20.31 9.65 -16.50
CA ILE A 164 -20.12 8.26 -16.08
C ILE A 164 -19.60 7.39 -17.24
N ARG A 165 -20.09 7.62 -18.47
CA ARG A 165 -19.69 6.80 -19.63
C ARG A 165 -18.17 6.85 -19.92
N PRO A 166 -17.52 8.03 -20.00
CA PRO A 166 -16.06 8.11 -20.11
C PRO A 166 -15.34 7.42 -18.95
N VAL A 167 -15.78 7.63 -17.70
CA VAL A 167 -15.16 7.02 -16.51
C VAL A 167 -15.24 5.49 -16.58
N ALA A 168 -16.39 4.93 -16.99
CA ALA A 168 -16.57 3.49 -17.15
C ALA A 168 -15.68 2.92 -18.26
N VAL A 169 -15.56 3.60 -19.40
CA VAL A 169 -14.67 3.19 -20.49
C VAL A 169 -13.20 3.26 -20.05
N SER A 170 -12.80 4.34 -19.38
CA SER A 170 -11.45 4.48 -18.82
C SER A 170 -11.15 3.38 -17.79
N ALA A 171 -12.11 3.03 -16.93
CA ALA A 171 -11.95 1.95 -15.96
C ALA A 171 -11.75 0.59 -16.66
N LEU A 172 -12.51 0.30 -17.72
CA LEU A 172 -12.40 -0.94 -18.47
C LEU A 172 -11.02 -1.11 -19.12
N VAL A 173 -10.38 -0.02 -19.53
CA VAL A 173 -9.00 -0.03 -20.05
C VAL A 173 -7.96 -0.03 -18.91
N ALA A 174 -8.20 0.70 -17.83
CA ALA A 174 -7.27 0.82 -16.71
C ALA A 174 -7.13 -0.51 -15.94
N TRP A 175 -8.20 -1.29 -15.83
CA TRP A 175 -8.22 -2.56 -15.11
C TRP A 175 -7.19 -3.58 -15.61
N PRO A 176 -7.16 -3.97 -16.90
CA PRO A 176 -6.19 -4.93 -17.39
C PRO A 176 -4.75 -4.42 -17.26
N VAL A 177 -4.52 -3.13 -17.50
CA VAL A 177 -3.19 -2.52 -17.36
C VAL A 177 -2.72 -2.58 -15.90
N ALA A 178 -3.56 -2.15 -14.96
CA ALA A 178 -3.27 -2.18 -13.54
C ALA A 178 -3.14 -3.62 -13.00
N TRP A 179 -3.94 -4.56 -13.51
CA TRP A 179 -3.85 -5.97 -13.17
C TRP A 179 -2.50 -6.58 -13.57
N LEU A 180 -2.05 -6.32 -14.81
CA LEU A 180 -0.75 -6.80 -15.29
C LEU A 180 0.40 -6.19 -14.50
N ALA A 181 0.36 -4.87 -14.24
CA ALA A 181 1.37 -4.18 -13.44
C ALA A 181 1.44 -4.74 -12.02
N MET A 182 0.30 -4.92 -11.34
CA MET A 182 0.25 -5.47 -9.99
C MET A 182 0.70 -6.92 -9.95
N ARG A 183 0.31 -7.74 -10.93
CA ARG A 183 0.77 -9.13 -11.02
C ARG A 183 2.28 -9.21 -11.19
N ALA A 184 2.87 -8.38 -12.04
CA ALA A 184 4.32 -8.32 -12.22
C ALA A 184 5.04 -7.87 -10.94
N TRP A 185 4.49 -6.88 -10.24
CA TRP A 185 5.03 -6.41 -8.96
C TRP A 185 4.93 -7.48 -7.85
N LEU A 186 3.77 -8.11 -7.69
CA LEU A 186 3.54 -9.20 -6.72
C LEU A 186 4.36 -10.45 -7.02
N ALA A 187 4.79 -10.67 -8.26
CA ALA A 187 5.65 -11.80 -8.62
C ALA A 187 7.03 -11.74 -7.94
N GLY A 188 7.49 -10.55 -7.54
CA GLY A 188 8.73 -10.37 -6.77
C GLY A 188 8.60 -10.75 -5.29
N PHE A 189 7.41 -11.15 -4.83
CA PHE A 189 7.17 -11.56 -3.45
C PHE A 189 6.96 -13.08 -3.39
N ASP A 190 7.70 -13.72 -2.48
CA ASP A 190 7.63 -15.15 -2.22
C ASP A 190 6.28 -15.53 -1.59
N GLN A 191 5.88 -14.75 -0.58
CA GLN A 191 4.53 -14.79 -0.01
C GLN A 191 3.77 -13.53 -0.40
N ARG A 192 2.83 -13.69 -1.35
CA ARG A 192 2.05 -12.58 -1.93
C ARG A 192 0.57 -12.70 -1.60
N ILE A 193 -0.10 -11.55 -1.48
CA ILE A 193 -1.56 -11.51 -1.40
C ILE A 193 -2.18 -11.94 -2.73
N ALA A 194 -3.33 -12.60 -2.68
CA ALA A 194 -4.10 -12.90 -3.87
C ALA A 194 -4.69 -11.59 -4.43
N LEU A 195 -4.44 -11.33 -5.72
CA LEU A 195 -5.00 -10.17 -6.40
C LEU A 195 -6.51 -10.38 -6.58
N SER A 196 -7.31 -9.63 -5.82
CA SER A 196 -8.77 -9.75 -5.86
C SER A 196 -9.38 -8.70 -6.80
N PRO A 197 -10.31 -9.07 -7.69
CA PRO A 197 -11.09 -8.12 -8.48
C PRO A 197 -11.82 -7.08 -7.62
N LEU A 198 -12.11 -7.39 -6.35
CA LEU A 198 -12.82 -6.50 -5.43
C LEU A 198 -12.15 -5.13 -5.28
N TYR A 199 -10.81 -5.08 -5.27
CA TYR A 199 -10.07 -3.82 -5.17
C TYR A 199 -10.35 -2.90 -6.36
N PHE A 200 -10.42 -3.49 -7.57
CA PHE A 200 -10.69 -2.75 -8.79
C PHE A 200 -12.13 -2.23 -8.82
N PHE A 201 -13.10 -3.05 -8.40
CA PHE A 201 -14.49 -2.60 -8.24
C PHE A 201 -14.61 -1.45 -7.24
N ALA A 202 -13.97 -1.56 -6.07
CA ALA A 202 -14.00 -0.53 -5.04
C ALA A 202 -13.42 0.80 -5.55
N VAL A 203 -12.28 0.75 -6.25
CA VAL A 203 -11.64 1.94 -6.84
C VAL A 203 -12.50 2.57 -7.95
N THR A 204 -13.07 1.76 -8.85
CA THR A 204 -13.97 2.27 -9.90
C THR A 204 -15.22 2.91 -9.30
N LEU A 205 -15.82 2.28 -8.28
CA LEU A 205 -16.98 2.84 -7.59
C LEU A 205 -16.65 4.18 -6.93
N GLY A 206 -15.49 4.27 -6.26
CA GLY A 206 -14.99 5.51 -5.69
C GLY A 206 -14.76 6.61 -6.74
N ALA A 207 -14.17 6.26 -7.89
CA ALA A 207 -13.96 7.19 -8.99
C ALA A 207 -15.28 7.70 -9.60
N VAL A 208 -16.27 6.81 -9.79
CA VAL A 208 -17.62 7.19 -10.25
C VAL A 208 -18.31 8.09 -9.23
N ALA A 209 -18.23 7.77 -7.93
CA ALA A 209 -18.80 8.59 -6.87
C ALA A 209 -18.17 10.00 -6.83
N LEU A 210 -16.85 10.10 -6.97
CA LEU A 210 -16.13 11.37 -7.01
C LEU A 210 -16.50 12.20 -8.25
N ALA A 211 -16.58 11.57 -9.42
CA ALA A 211 -17.02 12.23 -10.65
C ALA A 211 -18.48 12.74 -10.52
N ALA A 212 -19.38 11.90 -10.01
CA ALA A 212 -20.77 12.28 -9.76
C ALA A 212 -20.89 13.44 -8.77
N ALA A 213 -20.13 13.41 -7.67
CA ALA A 213 -20.10 14.49 -6.68
C ALA A 213 -19.62 15.81 -7.29
N THR A 214 -18.58 15.77 -8.13
CA THR A 214 -18.04 16.95 -8.83
C THR A 214 -19.09 17.59 -9.75
N VAL A 215 -19.79 16.77 -10.53
CA VAL A 215 -20.83 17.22 -11.47
C VAL A 215 -22.07 17.73 -10.75
N LEU A 216 -22.50 17.04 -9.69
CA LEU A 216 -23.63 17.48 -8.85
C LEU A 216 -23.33 18.84 -8.22
N GLY A 217 -22.13 19.02 -7.66
CA GLY A 217 -21.68 20.29 -7.10
C GLY A 217 -21.73 21.43 -8.13
N GLN A 218 -21.29 21.19 -9.36
CA GLN A 218 -21.40 22.18 -10.45
C GLN A 218 -22.85 22.48 -10.80
N THR A 219 -23.65 21.45 -11.03
CA THR A 219 -25.04 21.61 -11.49
C THR A 219 -25.86 22.39 -10.47
N ILE A 220 -25.68 22.10 -9.17
CA ILE A 220 -26.34 22.84 -8.09
C ILE A 220 -25.84 24.29 -8.04
N ARG A 221 -24.53 24.52 -8.15
CA ARG A 221 -23.99 25.88 -8.13
C ARG A 221 -24.48 26.73 -9.30
N VAL A 222 -24.54 26.16 -10.51
CA VAL A 222 -25.04 26.82 -11.73
C VAL A 222 -26.55 27.02 -11.66
N ALA A 223 -27.32 26.06 -11.15
CA ALA A 223 -28.77 26.18 -11.01
C ALA A 223 -29.20 27.17 -9.91
N ARG A 224 -28.35 27.39 -8.88
CA ARG A 224 -28.57 28.37 -7.81
C ARG A 224 -28.02 29.76 -8.15
N ALA A 225 -27.09 29.88 -9.10
CA ALA A 225 -26.69 31.18 -9.63
C ALA A 225 -27.90 31.78 -10.38
N GLU A 226 -28.31 32.99 -9.99
CA GLU A 226 -29.57 33.59 -10.41
C GLU A 226 -29.81 33.51 -11.94
N PRO A 227 -30.96 32.94 -12.38
CA PRO A 227 -31.34 32.86 -13.79
C PRO A 227 -31.38 34.22 -14.51
N ALA A 228 -31.55 35.31 -13.74
CA ALA A 228 -31.66 36.68 -14.24
C ALA A 228 -30.39 37.20 -14.94
N ARG A 229 -29.21 36.60 -14.70
CA ARG A 229 -27.98 36.97 -15.43
C ARG A 229 -27.82 36.26 -16.78
N ALA A 230 -28.44 35.10 -16.96
CA ALA A 230 -28.30 34.31 -18.18
C ALA A 230 -29.05 34.90 -19.39
N LEU A 231 -30.04 35.77 -19.14
CA LEU A 231 -30.85 36.46 -20.17
C LEU A 231 -30.41 37.92 -20.41
N ARG A 232 -29.34 38.38 -19.76
CA ARG A 232 -28.87 39.77 -19.85
C ARG A 232 -27.62 39.92 -20.74
N HIS A 233 -27.21 38.82 -21.37
CA HIS A 233 -26.20 38.77 -22.42
C HIS A 233 -26.88 38.38 -23.75
N ASP A 234 -27.85 39.20 -24.15
CA ASP A 234 -28.16 39.47 -25.55
C ASP A 234 -28.03 40.98 -25.75
#